data_AF-A0A8T5XVU4-F1
#
_entry.id   AF-A0A8T5XVU4-F1
#
_cell.length_a   1.000
_cell.length_b   1.000
_cell.length_c   1.000
_cell.angle_alpha   90.00
_cell.angle_beta   90.00
_cell.angle_gamma   90.00
#
_symmetry.space_group_name_H-M   'P 1'
#
loop_
_entity.id
_entity.type
_entity.pdbx_description
1 polymer ?
#
loop_
_entity_poly.entity_id
_entity_poly.type
_entity_poly.pdbx_seq_one_letter_code
_entity_poly.pdbx_strand_id
1 'polypeptide(L)'
;MNLKFNEFSRLNYYRYMEMISVYPWEKNYYRNLYYKEYKKLYFKRFKNNNLKEFTLEELSYYDGSNGRDSYVAVDGIVYDLSLEATWGGGTHFGLYAGKDLTSQFKGCHQDMRSILDKLPKVGVIKE
;
A
#
# COMPACT_ATOMS: atom_id res chain seq x y z
N MET A 1 -7.17 -10.48 34.48
CA MET A 1 -8.14 -10.25 33.39
C MET A 1 -7.38 -10.18 32.08
N ASN A 2 -7.27 -11.28 31.34
CA ASN A 2 -6.53 -11.35 30.08
C ASN A 2 -7.42 -10.81 28.94
N LEU A 3 -7.27 -9.53 28.61
CA LEU A 3 -7.89 -8.96 27.42
C LEU A 3 -7.18 -9.55 26.19
N LYS A 4 -7.80 -10.56 25.56
CA LYS A 4 -7.42 -10.98 24.20
C LYS A 4 -7.83 -9.85 23.26
N PHE A 5 -6.96 -8.87 23.08
CA PHE A 5 -7.15 -7.83 22.07
C PHE A 5 -7.09 -8.45 20.68
N ASN A 6 -8.18 -8.31 19.92
CA ASN A 6 -8.18 -8.64 18.49
C ASN A 6 -7.31 -7.62 17.73
N GLU A 7 -6.93 -7.94 16.48
CA GLU A 7 -5.97 -7.12 15.71
C GLU A 7 -6.46 -5.67 15.50
N PHE A 8 -7.77 -5.47 15.29
CA PHE A 8 -8.38 -4.14 15.19
C PHE A 8 -8.32 -3.36 16.51
N SER A 9 -8.50 -4.04 17.64
CA SER A 9 -8.37 -3.40 18.96
C SER A 9 -6.94 -2.92 19.23
N ARG A 10 -5.91 -3.58 18.70
CA ARG A 10 -4.51 -3.12 18.83
C ARG A 10 -4.22 -1.86 18.04
N LEU A 11 -4.69 -1.76 16.80
CA LEU A 11 -4.52 -0.54 15.99
C LEU A 11 -5.15 0.66 16.69
N ASN A 12 -6.38 0.51 17.18
CA ASN A 12 -7.08 1.58 17.89
C ASN A 12 -6.35 1.97 19.17
N TYR A 13 -5.84 0.98 19.92
CA TYR A 13 -5.04 1.25 21.11
C TYR A 13 -3.76 2.03 20.78
N TYR A 14 -2.95 1.59 19.81
CA TYR A 14 -1.71 2.29 19.43
C TYR A 14 -1.98 3.69 18.91
N ARG A 15 -3.04 3.88 18.12
CA ARG A 15 -3.43 5.20 17.62
C ARG A 15 -3.90 6.13 18.74
N TYR A 16 -4.68 5.61 19.68
CA TYR A 16 -5.11 6.36 20.86
C TYR A 16 -3.91 6.78 21.71
N MET A 17 -3.00 5.86 22.01
CA MET A 17 -1.79 6.15 22.77
C MET A 17 -0.91 7.19 22.06
N GLU A 18 -0.66 7.06 20.75
CA GLU A 18 0.06 8.08 19.98
C GLU A 18 -0.54 9.49 20.13
N MET A 19 -1.87 9.58 20.15
CA MET A 19 -2.59 10.86 20.24
C MET A 19 -2.48 11.51 21.63
N ILE A 20 -2.52 10.70 22.69
CA ILE A 20 -2.48 11.19 24.08
C ILE A 20 -1.06 11.34 24.64
N SER A 21 -0.06 10.66 24.06
CA SER A 21 1.32 10.75 24.51
C SER A 21 1.81 12.20 24.43
N VAL A 22 2.42 12.69 25.52
CA VAL A 22 2.95 14.06 25.57
C VAL A 22 4.33 14.12 24.92
N TYR A 23 5.13 13.07 25.13
CA TYR A 23 6.55 13.08 24.76
C TYR A 23 6.78 12.59 23.32
N PRO A 24 7.68 13.24 22.54
CA PRO A 24 7.93 12.87 21.15
C PRO A 24 8.37 11.41 20.95
N TRP A 25 9.22 10.88 21.84
CA TRP A 25 9.68 9.49 21.73
C TRP A 25 8.56 8.48 21.96
N GLU A 26 7.63 8.79 22.87
CA GLU A 26 6.48 7.94 23.18
C GLU A 26 5.48 7.94 22.00
N LYS A 27 5.23 9.11 21.40
CA LYS A 27 4.47 9.22 20.14
C LYS A 27 5.08 8.36 19.04
N ASN A 28 6.40 8.45 18.85
CA ASN A 28 7.11 7.67 17.83
C ASN A 28 7.06 6.17 18.13
N TYR A 29 7.16 5.77 19.39
CA TYR A 29 7.03 4.36 19.79
C TYR A 29 5.66 3.79 19.39
N TYR A 30 4.57 4.45 19.76
CA TYR A 30 3.22 3.99 19.42
C TYR A 30 2.91 4.08 17.93
N ARG A 31 3.41 5.11 17.23
CA ARG A 31 3.34 5.20 15.77
C ARG A 31 4.01 4.02 15.08
N ASN A 32 5.19 3.62 15.55
CA ASN A 32 5.91 2.48 14.98
C ASN A 32 5.16 1.16 15.22
N LEU A 33 4.59 0.98 16.42
CA LEU A 33 3.73 -0.19 16.71
C LEU A 33 2.48 -0.21 15.83
N TYR A 34 1.82 0.95 15.68
CA TYR A 34 0.68 1.12 14.79
C TYR A 34 1.05 0.73 13.36
N TYR A 35 2.10 1.33 12.80
CA TYR A 35 2.50 1.10 11.41
C TYR A 35 2.91 -0.35 11.16
N LYS A 36 3.59 -0.99 12.11
CA LYS A 36 3.97 -2.42 12.04
C LYS A 36 2.73 -3.33 12.00
N GLU A 37 1.77 -3.13 12.90
CA GLU A 37 0.54 -3.94 12.93
C GLU A 37 -0.35 -3.65 11.71
N TYR A 38 -0.42 -2.37 11.30
CA TYR A 38 -1.16 -1.95 10.12
C TYR A 38 -0.61 -2.60 8.85
N LYS A 39 0.71 -2.54 8.64
CA LYS A 39 1.37 -3.19 7.49
C LYS A 39 1.08 -4.69 7.48
N LYS A 40 1.20 -5.37 8.62
CA LYS A 40 0.87 -6.81 8.74
C LYS A 40 -0.57 -7.11 8.29
N LEU A 41 -1.55 -6.33 8.74
CA LEU A 41 -2.96 -6.51 8.37
C LEU A 41 -3.23 -6.16 6.90
N TYR A 42 -2.59 -5.11 6.41
CA TYR A 42 -2.70 -4.66 5.03
C TYR A 42 -2.26 -5.75 4.06
N PHE A 43 -1.06 -6.32 4.21
CA PHE A 43 -0.59 -7.40 3.34
C PHE A 43 -1.42 -8.69 3.51
N LYS A 44 -1.95 -8.97 4.70
CA LYS A 44 -2.85 -10.10 4.94
C LYS A 44 -4.14 -10.01 4.11
N ARG A 45 -4.62 -8.80 3.77
CA ARG A 45 -5.84 -8.58 2.95
C ARG A 45 -5.72 -9.18 1.54
N PHE A 46 -4.50 -9.23 1.00
CA PHE A 46 -4.22 -9.73 -0.35
C PHE A 46 -3.70 -11.16 -0.41
N LYS A 47 -3.52 -11.82 0.74
CA LYS A 47 -3.01 -13.19 0.80
C LYS A 47 -3.98 -14.23 0.19
N ASN A 48 -5.25 -13.88 0.01
CA ASN A 48 -6.30 -14.82 -0.42
C ASN A 48 -6.56 -14.82 -1.95
N ASN A 49 -5.65 -14.32 -2.79
CA ASN A 49 -5.62 -14.50 -4.26
C ASN A 49 -6.90 -14.18 -5.07
N ASN A 50 -7.88 -13.47 -4.53
CA ASN A 50 -8.96 -12.91 -5.35
C ASN A 50 -8.46 -11.64 -6.04
N LEU A 51 -7.77 -11.83 -7.16
CA LEU A 51 -7.34 -10.75 -8.05
C LEU A 51 -8.56 -10.13 -8.70
N LYS A 52 -8.72 -8.82 -8.54
CA LYS A 52 -9.77 -8.05 -9.23
C LYS A 52 -9.36 -7.83 -10.70
N GLU A 53 -10.31 -7.87 -11.62
CA GLU A 53 -10.13 -7.33 -12.97
C GLU A 53 -10.39 -5.83 -12.97
N PHE A 54 -9.54 -5.08 -13.67
CA PHE A 54 -9.61 -3.62 -13.79
C PHE A 54 -9.67 -3.21 -15.25
N THR A 55 -10.57 -2.29 -15.61
CA THR A 55 -10.32 -1.44 -16.77
C THR A 55 -9.26 -0.39 -16.46
N LEU A 56 -8.66 0.22 -17.48
CA LEU A 56 -7.75 1.37 -17.26
C LEU A 56 -8.46 2.56 -16.63
N GLU A 57 -9.75 2.75 -16.92
CA GLU A 57 -10.57 3.77 -16.29
C GLU A 57 -10.75 3.48 -14.79
N GLU A 58 -11.09 2.25 -14.42
CA GLU A 58 -11.17 1.86 -13.01
C GLU A 58 -9.83 2.01 -12.28
N LEU A 59 -8.73 1.62 -12.93
CA LEU A 59 -7.39 1.79 -12.38
C LEU A 59 -7.08 3.26 -12.08
N SER A 60 -7.57 4.19 -12.92
CA SER A 60 -7.31 5.63 -12.77
C SER A 60 -7.82 6.23 -11.45
N TYR A 61 -8.79 5.60 -10.79
CA TYR A 61 -9.27 6.02 -9.46
C TYR A 61 -8.29 5.70 -8.33
N TYR A 62 -7.30 4.85 -8.56
CA TYR A 62 -6.28 4.45 -7.59
C TYR A 62 -4.99 5.26 -7.77
N ASP A 63 -5.15 6.59 -7.75
CA ASP A 63 -4.11 7.59 -7.99
C ASP A 63 -3.38 8.05 -6.71
N GLY A 64 -3.77 7.54 -5.54
CA GLY A 64 -3.22 7.98 -4.26
C GLY A 64 -3.75 9.30 -3.73
N SER A 65 -4.60 10.02 -4.48
CA SER A 65 -5.11 11.31 -4.04
C SER A 65 -6.29 11.15 -3.08
N ASN A 66 -6.50 12.16 -2.21
CA ASN A 66 -7.59 12.16 -1.22
C ASN A 66 -7.61 10.92 -0.29
N GLY A 67 -6.44 10.32 -0.04
CA GLY A 67 -6.30 9.13 0.79
C GLY A 67 -6.76 7.82 0.12
N ARG A 68 -6.95 7.83 -1.20
CA ARG A 68 -7.17 6.60 -1.98
C ARG A 68 -5.89 5.76 -2.04
N ASP A 69 -6.07 4.47 -2.30
CA ASP A 69 -4.95 3.57 -2.59
C ASP A 69 -4.23 4.00 -3.90
N SER A 70 -2.93 3.70 -4.01
CA SER A 70 -2.08 4.03 -5.17
C SER A 70 -1.71 2.77 -5.94
N TYR A 71 -2.31 2.51 -7.10
CA TYR A 71 -2.06 1.30 -7.90
C TYR A 71 -1.43 1.62 -9.25
N VAL A 72 -0.65 0.69 -9.81
CA VAL A 72 -0.16 0.77 -11.19
C VAL A 72 -0.27 -0.59 -11.88
N ALA A 73 -0.45 -0.59 -13.19
CA ALA A 73 -0.31 -1.80 -13.99
C ALA A 73 1.10 -1.90 -14.59
N VAL A 74 1.67 -3.11 -14.58
CA VAL A 74 2.89 -3.47 -15.30
C VAL A 74 2.71 -4.84 -15.92
N ASP A 75 2.80 -4.92 -17.25
CA ASP A 75 2.50 -6.09 -18.09
C ASP A 75 1.15 -6.72 -17.72
N GLY A 76 0.11 -5.90 -17.60
CA GLY A 76 -1.25 -6.34 -17.31
C GLY A 76 -1.51 -6.75 -15.85
N ILE A 77 -0.51 -6.76 -14.97
CA ILE A 77 -0.69 -7.03 -13.54
C ILE A 77 -0.81 -5.71 -12.77
N VAL A 78 -1.82 -5.58 -11.91
CA VAL A 78 -2.03 -4.42 -11.06
C VAL A 78 -1.35 -4.63 -9.71
N TYR A 79 -0.44 -3.72 -9.37
CA TYR A 79 0.34 -3.71 -8.13
C TYR A 79 -0.09 -2.56 -7.24
N ASP A 80 -0.12 -2.82 -5.93
CA ASP A 80 -0.40 -1.83 -4.90
C ASP A 80 0.89 -1.20 -4.36
N LEU A 81 0.94 0.13 -4.39
CA LEU A 81 2.08 0.94 -4.01
C LEU A 81 1.80 1.80 -2.77
N SER A 82 0.60 1.71 -2.18
CA SER A 82 0.16 2.62 -1.12
C SER A 82 1.07 2.63 0.10
N LEU A 83 1.75 1.51 0.39
CA LEU A 83 2.69 1.40 1.50
C LEU A 83 4.16 1.49 1.10
N GLU A 84 4.44 1.81 -0.17
CA GLU A 84 5.80 2.03 -0.62
C GLU A 84 6.22 3.48 -0.55
N ALA A 85 7.22 3.73 0.30
CA ALA A 85 7.68 5.07 0.64
C ALA A 85 8.16 5.87 -0.59
N THR A 86 8.72 5.20 -1.61
CA THR A 86 9.16 5.84 -2.85
C THR A 86 8.02 6.32 -3.74
N TRP A 87 6.79 5.92 -3.43
CA TRP A 87 5.54 6.29 -4.09
C TRP A 87 4.65 7.19 -3.22
N GLY A 88 5.22 7.83 -2.19
CA GLY A 88 4.50 8.73 -1.30
C GLY A 88 3.68 9.79 -2.06
N GLY A 89 2.38 9.86 -1.75
CA GLY A 89 1.43 10.75 -2.44
C GLY A 89 1.02 10.28 -3.84
N GLY A 90 1.27 9.02 -4.19
CA GLY A 90 0.88 8.44 -5.48
C GLY A 90 1.81 8.83 -6.63
N THR A 91 3.03 9.30 -6.35
CA THR A 91 3.97 9.78 -7.39
C THR A 91 5.37 9.21 -7.23
N HIS A 92 6.07 9.06 -8.36
CA HIS A 92 7.47 8.61 -8.39
C HIS A 92 8.20 9.21 -9.61
N PHE A 93 9.14 10.13 -9.38
CA PHE A 93 9.91 10.80 -10.45
C PHE A 93 9.07 11.33 -11.63
N GLY A 94 7.95 12.02 -11.33
CA GLY A 94 7.06 12.58 -12.36
C GLY A 94 6.06 11.58 -12.95
N LEU A 95 6.10 10.32 -12.51
CA LEU A 95 5.06 9.32 -12.76
C LEU A 95 3.97 9.44 -11.70
N TYR A 96 2.77 9.03 -12.08
CA TYR A 96 1.57 9.07 -11.24
C TYR A 96 0.95 7.67 -11.22
N ALA A 97 0.44 7.27 -10.05
CA ALA A 97 -0.39 6.09 -9.89
C ALA A 97 -1.71 6.22 -10.69
N GLY A 98 -2.44 5.11 -10.76
CA GLY A 98 -3.66 4.96 -11.54
C GLY A 98 -3.43 4.74 -13.03
N LYS A 99 -2.27 4.22 -13.43
CA LYS A 99 -1.88 4.07 -14.84
C LYS A 99 -1.20 2.73 -15.12
N ASP A 100 -1.23 2.33 -16.38
CA ASP A 100 -0.28 1.36 -16.91
C ASP A 100 1.07 2.04 -17.12
N LEU A 101 2.09 1.57 -16.41
CA LEU A 101 3.45 2.09 -16.43
C LEU A 101 4.45 1.06 -16.96
N THR A 102 3.99 0.11 -17.77
CA THR A 102 4.82 -0.97 -18.33
C THR A 102 6.06 -0.44 -19.05
N SER A 103 5.89 0.53 -19.96
CA SER A 103 7.00 1.10 -20.73
C SER A 103 8.00 1.85 -19.85
N GLN A 104 7.50 2.57 -18.85
CA GLN A 104 8.30 3.35 -17.90
C GLN A 104 9.08 2.42 -16.98
N PHE A 105 8.45 1.34 -16.49
CA PHE A 105 9.12 0.32 -15.69
C PHE A 105 10.26 -0.35 -16.48
N LYS A 106 10.00 -0.76 -17.73
CA LYS A 106 11.02 -1.34 -18.62
C LYS A 106 12.18 -0.38 -18.86
N GLY A 107 11.89 0.90 -19.12
CA GLY A 107 12.91 1.93 -19.34
C GLY A 107 13.77 2.24 -18.11
N CYS A 108 13.15 2.44 -16.94
CA CYS A 108 13.85 2.87 -15.73
C CYS A 108 14.49 1.72 -14.95
N HIS A 109 13.92 0.53 -15.02
CA HIS A 109 14.34 -0.62 -14.21
C HIS A 109 14.81 -1.82 -15.02
N GLN A 110 14.93 -1.70 -16.34
CA GLN A 110 15.36 -2.79 -17.24
C GLN A 110 14.56 -4.09 -17.00
N ASP A 111 13.26 -3.94 -16.73
CA ASP A 111 12.33 -5.04 -16.38
C ASP A 111 12.75 -5.90 -15.17
N MET A 112 13.44 -5.31 -14.18
CA MET A 112 13.88 -6.01 -12.97
C MET A 112 12.70 -6.46 -12.08
N ARG A 113 12.18 -7.67 -12.34
CA ARG A 113 11.01 -8.26 -11.67
C ARG A 113 11.11 -8.35 -10.15
N SER A 114 12.31 -8.47 -9.58
CA SER A 114 12.52 -8.51 -8.13
C SER A 114 12.05 -7.25 -7.39
N ILE A 115 11.82 -6.14 -8.11
CA ILE A 115 11.16 -4.95 -7.56
C ILE A 115 9.66 -5.21 -7.39
N LEU A 116 9.00 -5.78 -8.41
CA LEU A 116 7.57 -6.09 -8.41
C LEU A 116 7.20 -7.23 -7.46
N ASP A 117 8.10 -8.20 -7.26
CA ASP A 117 7.87 -9.35 -6.36
C ASP A 117 7.67 -8.97 -4.89
N LYS A 118 8.07 -7.76 -4.51
CA LYS A 118 7.89 -7.22 -3.15
C LYS A 118 6.54 -6.54 -2.96
N LEU A 119 5.84 -6.25 -4.06
CA LEU A 119 4.59 -5.51 -4.05
C LEU A 119 3.39 -6.47 -3.97
N PRO A 120 2.29 -6.09 -3.28
CA PRO A 120 1.04 -6.83 -3.39
C PRO A 120 0.51 -6.81 -4.82
N LYS A 121 0.19 -7.98 -5.35
CA LYS A 121 -0.60 -8.13 -6.58
C LYS A 121 -2.08 -8.05 -6.20
N VAL A 122 -2.78 -7.06 -6.73
CA VAL A 122 -4.17 -6.76 -6.35
C VAL A 122 -5.17 -6.99 -7.48
N GLY A 123 -4.67 -7.18 -8.69
CA GLY A 123 -5.50 -7.49 -9.84
C GLY A 123 -4.75 -7.66 -11.14
N VAL A 124 -5.53 -7.65 -12.20
CA VAL A 124 -5.08 -7.68 -13.59
C VAL A 124 -5.89 -6.69 -14.42
N ILE A 125 -5.32 -6.18 -15.51
CA ILE A 125 -6.04 -5.41 -16.51
C ILE A 125 -6.94 -6.36 -17.30
N LYS A 126 -8.21 -5.99 -17.41
CA LYS A 126 -9.19 -6.65 -18.25
C LYS A 126 -8.87 -6.36 -19.72
N GLU A 127 -8.86 -7.41 -20.54
CA GLU A 127 -8.78 -7.30 -22.01
C GLU A 127 -10.00 -6.59 -22.60
#